data_AF-A0A1X7VKW8-F1
#
_entry.id   AF-A0A1X7VKW8-F1
#
_cell.length_a   1.000
_cell.length_b   1.000
_cell.length_c   1.000
_cell.angle_alpha   90.00
_cell.angle_beta   90.00
_cell.angle_gamma   90.00
#
_symmetry.space_group_name_H-M   'P 1'
#
loop_
_entity.id
_entity.type
_entity.pdbx_description
1 polymer ?
#
loop_
_entity_poly.entity_id
_entity_poly.type
_entity_poly.pdbx_seq_one_letter_code
_entity_poly.pdbx_strand_id
1 'polypeptide(L)'
;MTINVHSLLHLPNAVRQLGPLWAHSCFPYESENGEFFSLFHRSQSIEKQVVNYCSVIQKLPSLANSTLVPGSELHDEYIKMA
;
A
#
# COMPACT_ATOMS: atom_id res chain seq x y z
N MET A 1 -15.57 0.13 -3.66
CA MET A 1 -15.59 1.59 -3.83
C MET A 1 -16.65 1.96 -4.87
N THR A 2 -17.47 2.98 -4.63
CA THR A 2 -18.42 3.50 -5.62
C THR A 2 -17.66 4.52 -6.46
N ILE A 3 -17.28 4.18 -7.69
CA ILE A 3 -16.82 5.20 -8.64
C ILE A 3 -17.96 6.20 -8.80
N ASN A 4 -17.65 7.49 -8.66
CA ASN A 4 -18.61 8.51 -9.05
C ASN A 4 -18.88 8.32 -10.54
N VAL A 5 -20.10 7.91 -10.90
CA VAL A 5 -20.51 7.65 -12.29
C VAL A 5 -20.20 8.86 -13.19
N HIS A 6 -20.19 10.07 -12.63
CA HIS A 6 -19.79 11.29 -13.33
C HIS A 6 -18.35 11.23 -13.86
N SER A 7 -17.43 10.57 -13.16
CA SER A 7 -16.03 10.43 -13.59
C SER A 7 -15.89 9.64 -14.90
N LEU A 8 -16.89 8.81 -15.26
CA LEU A 8 -16.90 8.09 -16.53
C LEU A 8 -17.04 9.03 -17.74
N LEU A 9 -17.61 10.24 -17.58
CA LEU A 9 -17.63 11.23 -18.66
C LEU A 9 -16.23 11.75 -19.00
N HIS A 10 -15.33 11.79 -18.02
CA HIS A 10 -13.99 12.36 -18.18
C HIS A 10 -12.95 11.30 -18.55
N LEU A 11 -13.25 10.02 -18.33
CA LEU A 11 -12.40 8.88 -18.66
C LEU A 11 -11.88 8.90 -20.12
N PRO A 12 -12.72 9.13 -21.15
CA PRO A 12 -12.27 9.17 -22.54
C PRO A 12 -11.26 10.28 -22.81
N ASN A 13 -11.43 11.46 -22.20
CA ASN A 13 -10.49 12.57 -22.32
C ASN A 13 -9.17 12.23 -21.62
N ALA A 14 -9.22 11.61 -20.45
CA ALA A 14 -8.04 11.13 -19.74
C ALA A 14 -7.25 10.10 -20.57
N VAL A 15 -7.94 9.15 -21.23
CA VAL A 15 -7.28 8.17 -22.11
C VAL A 15 -6.62 8.83 -23.33
N ARG A 16 -7.27 9.83 -23.93
CA ARG A 16 -6.71 10.54 -25.09
C ARG A 16 -5.48 11.38 -24.75
N GLN A 17 -5.43 11.93 -23.53
CA GLN A 17 -4.32 12.79 -23.09
C GLN A 17 -3.14 12.00 -22.50
N LEU A 18 -3.43 10.95 -21.75
CA LEU A 18 -2.45 10.24 -20.91
C LEU A 18 -2.19 8.81 -21.38
N GLY A 19 -2.91 8.33 -22.40
CA GLY A 19 -2.80 6.97 -22.92
C GLY A 19 -3.67 5.96 -22.15
N PRO A 20 -3.34 4.66 -22.18
CA PRO A 20 -4.15 3.63 -21.53
C PRO A 20 -4.27 3.84 -20.02
N LEU A 21 -5.49 3.81 -19.46
CA LEU A 21 -5.75 4.11 -18.03
C LEU A 21 -4.81 3.37 -17.09
N TRP A 22 -4.48 2.10 -17.34
CA TRP A 22 -3.61 1.33 -16.45
C TRP A 22 -2.18 1.89 -16.30
N ALA A 23 -1.72 2.73 -17.22
CA ALA A 23 -0.39 3.34 -17.14
C ALA A 23 -0.37 4.58 -16.21
N HIS A 24 -1.52 5.19 -15.94
CA HIS A 24 -1.65 6.45 -15.19
C HIS A 24 -2.73 6.41 -14.10
N SER A 25 -3.49 5.33 -14.03
CA SER A 25 -4.49 5.06 -13.00
C SER A 25 -3.84 4.26 -11.89
N CYS A 26 -4.05 4.71 -10.66
CA CYS A 26 -3.70 3.93 -9.47
C CYS A 26 -4.72 2.82 -9.16
N PHE A 27 -5.68 2.54 -10.05
CA PHE A 27 -6.69 1.50 -9.86
C PHE A 27 -6.08 0.10 -9.56
N PRO A 28 -5.01 -0.36 -10.23
CA PRO A 28 -4.37 -1.63 -9.88
C PRO A 28 -3.78 -1.67 -8.46
N TYR A 29 -3.50 -0.50 -7.88
CA TYR A 29 -2.92 -0.35 -6.54
C TYR A 29 -3.95 0.09 -5.51
N GLU A 30 -5.24 0.14 -5.85
CA GLU A 30 -6.28 0.71 -4.97
C GLU A 30 -6.43 -0.09 -3.68
N SER A 31 -6.34 -1.43 -3.75
CA SER A 31 -6.34 -2.31 -2.58
C SER A 31 -5.18 -1.99 -1.63
N GLU A 32 -3.95 -1.94 -2.16
CA GLU A 32 -2.75 -1.64 -1.39
C GLU A 32 -2.77 -0.21 -0.84
N ASN A 33 -3.27 0.75 -1.62
CA ASN A 33 -3.43 2.14 -1.18
C ASN A 33 -4.46 2.27 -0.06
N GLY A 34 -5.51 1.44 -0.06
CA GLY A 34 -6.50 1.39 1.01
C GLY A 34 -5.92 0.86 2.30
N GLU A 35 -5.20 -0.27 2.25
CA GLU A 35 -4.47 -0.83 3.38
C GLU A 35 -3.42 0.16 3.91
N PHE A 36 -2.63 0.76 3.01
CA PHE A 36 -1.65 1.78 3.34
C PHE A 36 -2.29 3.00 4.00
N PHE A 37 -3.45 3.45 3.51
CA PHE A 37 -4.18 4.57 4.08
C PHE A 37 -4.73 4.27 5.49
N SER A 38 -5.15 3.03 5.75
CA SER A 38 -5.64 2.60 7.05
C SER A 38 -4.60 2.75 8.17
N LEU A 39 -3.31 2.80 7.83
CA LEU A 39 -2.22 2.99 8.79
C LEU A 39 -2.19 4.44 9.34
N PHE A 40 -2.70 5.42 8.61
CA PHE A 40 -2.69 6.83 9.01
C PHE A 40 -3.96 7.21 9.77
N HIS A 41 -3.83 7.41 11.08
CA HIS A 41 -4.98 7.72 11.95
C HIS A 41 -5.10 9.20 12.28
N ARG A 42 -4.01 9.97 12.16
CA ARG A 42 -4.00 11.40 12.50
C ARG A 42 -3.76 12.22 11.24
N SER A 43 -4.52 13.30 11.08
CA SER A 43 -4.36 14.26 9.98
C SER A 43 -3.15 15.19 10.15
N GLN A 44 -2.48 15.13 11.29
CA GLN A 44 -1.29 15.94 11.58
C GLN A 44 -0.01 15.16 11.24
N SER A 45 0.92 15.84 10.57
CA SER A 45 2.22 15.29 10.17
C SER A 45 2.14 13.96 9.42
N ILE A 46 1.30 13.90 8.39
CA ILE A 46 1.11 12.73 7.54
C ILE A 46 2.43 12.29 6.92
N GLU A 47 3.29 13.24 6.53
CA GLU A 47 4.63 13.00 6.00
C GLU A 47 5.50 12.18 6.96
N LYS A 48 5.45 12.47 8.26
CA LYS A 48 6.21 11.73 9.28
C LYS A 48 5.63 10.34 9.49
N GLN A 49 4.31 10.21 9.45
CA GLN A 49 3.66 8.91 9.56
C GLN A 49 4.04 8.04 8.37
N VAL A 50 3.96 8.56 7.14
CA VAL A 50 4.37 7.86 5.90
C VAL A 50 5.81 7.35 6.01
N VAL A 51 6.75 8.23 6.36
CA VAL A 51 8.16 7.85 6.48
C VAL A 51 8.36 6.78 7.55
N ASN A 52 7.70 6.92 8.70
CA ASN A 52 7.81 5.95 9.79
C ASN A 52 7.26 4.58 9.39
N TYR A 53 6.06 4.52 8.79
CA TYR A 53 5.45 3.27 8.35
C TYR A 53 6.28 2.58 7.27
N CYS A 54 6.70 3.31 6.23
CA CYS A 54 7.59 2.76 5.20
C CYS A 54 8.88 2.22 5.82
N SER A 55 9.47 2.95 6.77
CA SER A 55 10.69 2.52 7.47
C SER A 55 10.48 1.25 8.30
N VAL A 56 9.34 1.14 8.98
CA VAL A 56 8.98 -0.05 9.76
C VAL A 56 8.78 -1.24 8.82
N ILE A 57 7.94 -1.12 7.79
CA ILE A 57 7.66 -2.20 6.83
C ILE A 57 8.95 -2.68 6.16
N GLN A 58 9.83 -1.78 5.73
CA GLN A 58 11.10 -2.14 5.09
C GLN A 58 12.09 -2.83 6.04
N LYS A 59 12.12 -2.45 7.32
CA LYS A 59 13.04 -3.03 8.31
C LYS A 59 12.48 -4.26 9.01
N LEU A 60 11.17 -4.46 9.00
CA LEU A 60 10.50 -5.57 9.69
C LEU A 60 11.08 -6.95 9.30
N PRO A 61 11.36 -7.26 8.02
CA PRO A 61 11.98 -8.53 7.64
C PRO A 61 13.39 -8.70 8.21
N SER A 62 14.19 -7.63 8.20
CA SER A 62 15.54 -7.67 8.78
C SER A 62 15.51 -7.90 10.28
N LEU A 63 14.54 -7.29 10.98
CA LEU A 63 14.36 -7.48 12.41
C LEU A 63 13.85 -8.88 12.73
N ALA A 64 12.87 -9.38 11.97
CA ALA A 64 12.33 -10.73 12.11
C ALA A 64 13.45 -11.77 11.95
N ASN A 65 14.27 -11.66 10.91
CA ASN A 65 15.41 -12.57 10.68
C ASN A 65 16.48 -12.50 11.77
N SER A 66 16.65 -11.34 12.43
CA SER A 66 17.63 -11.18 13.51
C SER A 66 17.12 -11.65 14.89
N THR A 67 15.81 -11.70 15.07
CA THR A 67 15.18 -11.92 16.39
C THR A 67 14.48 -13.28 16.49
N LEU A 68 13.92 -13.78 15.39
CA LEU A 68 13.24 -15.07 15.33
C LEU A 68 14.26 -16.19 15.20
N VAL A 69 14.13 -17.21 16.06
CA VAL A 69 14.98 -18.40 15.98
C VAL A 69 14.48 -19.28 14.82
N PRO A 70 15.36 -19.68 13.89
CA PRO A 70 15.02 -20.61 12.81
C PRO A 70 14.41 -21.91 13.34
N GLY A 71 13.22 -22.27 12.85
CA GLY A 71 12.47 -23.46 13.28
C GLY A 71 11.66 -23.32 14.57
N SER A 72 11.53 -22.09 15.11
CA SER A 72 10.52 -21.81 16.14
C SER A 72 9.13 -21.67 15.53
N GLU A 73 8.08 -22.00 16.28
CA GLU A 73 6.67 -21.86 15.82
C GLU A 73 6.37 -20.44 15.32
N LEU A 74 6.93 -19.43 15.99
CA LEU A 74 6.79 -18.01 15.61
C LEU A 74 7.50 -17.67 14.29
N HIS A 75 8.65 -18.29 14.02
CA HIS A 75 9.33 -18.13 12.74
C HIS A 75 8.50 -18.75 11.61
N ASP A 76 7.93 -19.93 11.82
CA ASP A 76 7.12 -20.61 10.81
C ASP A 76 5.80 -19.89 10.54
N GLU A 77 5.21 -19.26 11.57
CA GLU A 77 4.03 -18.40 11.42
C GLU A 77 4.36 -17.11 10.64
N TYR A 78 5.49 -16.45 10.95
CA TYR A 78 5.95 -15.27 10.23
C TYR A 78 6.17 -15.56 8.73
N ILE A 79 6.81 -16.68 8.40
CA ILE A 79 7.03 -17.11 7.00
C ILE A 79 5.72 -17.37 6.26
N LYS A 80 4.66 -17.79 6.96
CA LYS A 80 3.33 -18.00 6.33
C LYS A 80 2.57 -16.69 6.09
N MET A 81 2.88 -15.65 6.85
CA MET A 81 2.29 -14.31 6.70
C MET A 81 3.03 -13.43 5.69
N ALA A 82 4.32 -13.69 5.47
CA ALA A 82 5.17 -12.97 4.52
C ALA A 82 5.00 -13.49 3.09
#